data_AF-A0A9X7AKM5-F1
#
_entry.id   AF-A0A9X7AKM5-F1
#
_cell.length_a   1.000
_cell.length_b   1.000
_cell.length_c   1.000
_cell.angle_alpha   90.00
_cell.angle_beta   90.00
_cell.angle_gamma   90.00
#
_symmetry.space_group_name_H-M   'P 1'
#
loop_
_entity.id
_entity.type
_entity.pdbx_description
1 polymer ?
#
loop_
_entity_poly.entity_id
_entity_poly.type
_entity_poly.pdbx_seq_one_letter_code
_entity_poly.pdbx_strand_id
1 'polypeptide(L)'
;MPIVNMIIEQDYDHFIASFKQQFNMDIASYKQDRMRRRIDAFISRKGFENYTNFLNKLRADQNLFLNFIDYITINVSEFFRNKERWQT
;
A
#
# COMPACT_ATOMS: atom_id res chain seq x y z
N MET A 1 -3.72 25.89 10.07
CA MET A 1 -3.02 24.63 9.74
C MET A 1 -4.08 23.61 9.36
N PRO A 2 -4.02 22.94 8.20
CA PRO A 2 -5.08 22.01 7.84
C PRO A 2 -4.98 20.79 8.75
N ILE A 3 -6.12 20.39 9.30
CA ILE A 3 -6.27 19.23 10.15
C ILE A 3 -5.95 18.01 9.27
N VAL A 4 -4.78 17.41 9.48
CA VAL A 4 -4.48 16.11 8.90
C VAL A 4 -5.39 15.14 9.64
N ASN A 5 -6.49 14.73 9.00
CA ASN A 5 -7.39 13.72 9.55
C ASN A 5 -6.58 12.51 9.96
N MET A 6 -6.60 12.24 11.26
CA MET A 6 -5.87 11.16 11.91
C MET A 6 -6.41 9.84 11.36
N ILE A 7 -5.63 9.16 10.54
CA ILE A 7 -5.95 7.82 10.08
C ILE A 7 -5.98 6.91 11.31
N ILE A 8 -7.18 6.43 11.68
CA ILE A 8 -7.46 5.69 12.91
C ILE A 8 -6.87 4.27 12.80
N GLU A 9 -6.28 3.74 13.88
CA GLU A 9 -5.61 2.43 13.89
C GLU A 9 -6.53 1.28 13.43
N GLN A 10 -7.81 1.34 13.77
CA GLN A 10 -8.79 0.30 13.39
C GLN A 10 -8.99 0.19 11.87
N ASP A 11 -8.69 1.24 11.10
CA ASP A 11 -8.84 1.19 9.65
C ASP A 11 -7.63 0.51 8.95
N TYR A 12 -6.47 0.41 9.61
CA TYR A 12 -5.27 -0.15 9.00
C TYR A 12 -5.36 -1.68 8.82
N ASP A 13 -5.71 -2.43 9.87
CA ASP A 13 -5.84 -3.88 9.75
C ASP A 13 -6.94 -4.27 8.76
N HIS A 14 -8.04 -3.50 8.75
CA HIS A 14 -9.11 -3.67 7.76
C HIS A 14 -8.62 -3.37 6.34
N PHE A 15 -7.81 -2.32 6.15
CA PHE A 15 -7.17 -2.02 4.87
C PHE A 15 -6.30 -3.18 4.40
N ILE A 16 -5.45 -3.72 5.26
CA ILE A 16 -4.54 -4.83 4.95
C ILE A 16 -5.31 -6.10 4.58
N ALA A 17 -6.34 -6.44 5.35
CA ALA A 17 -7.20 -7.57 5.06
C ALA A 17 -7.93 -7.40 3.71
N SER A 18 -8.51 -6.21 3.48
CA SER A 18 -9.22 -5.89 2.24
C SER A 18 -8.28 -5.90 1.02
N PHE A 19 -7.07 -5.35 1.17
CA PHE A 19 -6.06 -5.37 0.12
C PHE A 19 -5.65 -6.80 -0.25
N LYS A 20 -5.41 -7.65 0.77
CA LYS A 20 -5.09 -9.07 0.55
C LYS A 20 -6.21 -9.80 -0.18
N GLN A 21 -7.47 -9.56 0.18
CA GLN A 21 -8.64 -10.15 -0.48
C GLN A 21 -8.79 -9.67 -1.93
N GLN A 22 -8.56 -8.38 -2.20
CA GLN A 22 -8.77 -7.80 -3.53
C GLN A 22 -7.65 -8.07 -4.52
N PHE A 23 -6.39 -8.05 -4.07
CA PHE A 23 -5.21 -8.14 -4.93
C PHE A 23 -4.42 -9.43 -4.75
N ASN A 24 -4.90 -10.34 -3.88
CA ASN A 24 -4.26 -11.61 -3.54
C ASN A 24 -2.77 -11.44 -3.15
N MET A 25 -2.44 -10.32 -2.50
CA MET A 25 -1.07 -9.93 -2.14
C MET A 25 -1.01 -9.58 -0.65
N ASP A 26 -0.09 -10.20 0.07
CA ASP A 26 0.11 -9.96 1.49
C ASP A 26 1.21 -8.92 1.72
N ILE A 27 0.80 -7.71 2.12
CA ILE A 27 1.69 -6.61 2.47
C ILE A 27 1.85 -6.44 3.99
N ALA A 28 1.22 -7.32 4.79
CA ALA A 28 1.22 -7.30 6.25
C ALA A 28 2.49 -7.90 6.87
N SER A 29 3.21 -8.71 6.09
CA SER A 29 4.41 -9.46 6.53
C SER A 29 5.63 -8.58 6.85
N TYR A 30 5.60 -7.29 6.51
CA TYR A 30 6.65 -6.33 6.84
C TYR A 30 6.34 -5.62 8.15
N LYS A 31 7.34 -5.49 9.05
CA LYS A 31 7.25 -4.79 10.36
C LYS A 31 6.25 -3.63 10.33
N GLN A 32 5.11 -3.81 11.01
CA GLN A 32 3.89 -3.03 10.79
C GLN A 32 4.08 -1.52 10.92
N ASP A 33 4.87 -1.02 11.89
CA ASP A 33 5.11 0.41 12.08
C ASP A 33 5.75 1.11 10.87
N ARG A 34 6.73 0.47 10.22
CA ARG A 34 7.42 1.08 9.07
C ARG A 34 6.53 1.05 7.83
N MET A 35 5.81 -0.06 7.66
CA MET A 35 4.92 -0.26 6.52
C MET A 35 3.73 0.71 6.57
N ARG A 36 3.09 0.81 7.73
CA ARG A 36 1.99 1.75 7.98
C ARG A 36 2.39 3.19 7.69
N ARG A 37 3.53 3.66 8.23
CA ARG A 37 4.04 5.02 7.94
C ARG A 37 4.25 5.28 6.45
N ARG A 38 4.69 4.28 5.67
CA ARG A 38 4.84 4.42 4.21
C ARG A 38 3.47 4.53 3.55
N ILE A 39 2.54 3.65 3.90
CA ILE A 39 1.19 3.68 3.35
C ILE A 39 0.53 5.02 3.66
N ASP A 40 0.59 5.49 4.91
CA ASP A 40 0.03 6.77 5.34
C ASP A 40 0.65 7.95 4.59
N ALA A 41 1.98 7.97 4.45
CA ALA A 41 2.67 8.99 3.68
C ALA A 41 2.27 8.98 2.20
N PHE A 42 2.06 7.81 1.59
CA PHE A 42 1.61 7.70 0.21
C PHE A 42 0.18 8.23 0.04
N ILE A 43 -0.73 7.81 0.90
CA ILE A 43 -2.15 8.22 0.91
C ILE A 43 -2.27 9.73 1.09
N SER A 44 -1.57 10.28 2.08
CA SER A 44 -1.56 11.72 2.37
C SER A 44 -0.99 12.54 1.18
N ARG A 45 0.11 12.10 0.57
CA ARG A 45 0.69 12.77 -0.61
C ARG A 45 -0.22 12.76 -1.84
N LYS A 46 -1.05 11.72 -1.98
CA LYS A 46 -2.03 11.61 -3.06
C LYS A 46 -3.36 12.31 -2.74
N GLY A 47 -3.50 12.89 -1.55
CA GLY A 47 -4.69 13.64 -1.13
C GLY A 47 -5.88 12.76 -0.78
N PHE A 48 -5.66 11.49 -0.43
CA PHE A 48 -6.74 10.61 0.01
C PHE A 48 -7.03 10.82 1.49
N GLU A 49 -8.31 10.92 1.84
CA GLU A 49 -8.76 11.20 3.20
C GLU A 49 -8.95 9.95 4.06
N ASN A 50 -9.09 8.78 3.43
CA ASN A 50 -9.30 7.51 4.12
C ASN A 50 -8.87 6.30 3.26
N TYR A 51 -8.62 5.17 3.93
CA TYR A 51 -8.20 3.93 3.28
C TYR A 51 -9.24 3.35 2.34
N THR A 52 -10.54 3.51 2.63
CA THR A 52 -11.64 2.97 1.82
C THR A 52 -11.67 3.62 0.43
N ASN A 53 -11.60 4.95 0.36
CA ASN A 53 -11.54 5.70 -0.90
C ASN A 53 -10.26 5.35 -1.66
N PHE A 54 -9.15 5.23 -0.95
CA PHE A 54 -7.88 4.81 -1.53
C PHE A 54 -7.97 3.42 -2.18
N LEU A 55 -8.52 2.41 -1.48
CA LEU A 55 -8.72 1.04 -2.01
C LEU A 55 -9.61 1.03 -3.26
N ASN A 56 -10.71 1.75 -3.23
CA ASN A 56 -11.60 1.86 -4.39
C ASN A 56 -10.89 2.46 -5.60
N LYS A 57 -10.05 3.47 -5.38
CA LYS A 57 -9.30 4.10 -6.46
C LYS A 57 -8.16 3.22 -6.96
N LEU A 58 -7.47 2.51 -6.06
CA LEU A 58 -6.47 1.49 -6.35
C LEU A 58 -7.00 0.42 -7.30
N ARG A 59 -8.25 -0.02 -7.11
CA ARG A 59 -8.90 -1.01 -7.97
C ARG A 59 -9.21 -0.46 -9.36
N ALA A 60 -9.58 0.82 -9.45
CA ALA A 60 -10.00 1.47 -10.69
C ALA A 60 -8.82 2.00 -11.53
N ASP A 61 -7.66 2.22 -10.92
CA ASP A 61 -6.50 2.87 -11.55
C ASP A 61 -5.25 1.99 -11.42
N GLN A 62 -4.93 1.28 -12.50
CA GLN A 62 -3.77 0.41 -12.58
C GLN A 62 -2.45 1.17 -12.39
N ASN A 63 -2.36 2.42 -12.85
CA ASN A 63 -1.15 3.22 -12.66
C ASN A 63 -0.98 3.62 -11.19
N LEU A 64 -2.07 3.95 -10.51
CA LEU A 64 -2.03 4.20 -9.06
C LEU A 64 -1.59 2.95 -8.30
N PHE A 65 -2.10 1.77 -8.67
CA PHE A 65 -1.70 0.49 -8.08
C PHE A 65 -0.20 0.22 -8.26
N LEU A 66 0.33 0.34 -9.47
CA LEU A 66 1.75 0.10 -9.74
C LEU A 66 2.64 1.08 -8.96
N ASN A 67 2.27 2.37 -8.92
CA ASN A 67 2.98 3.38 -8.14
C ASN A 67 2.93 3.09 -6.62
N PHE A 68 1.80 2.60 -6.12
CA PHE A 68 1.66 2.24 -4.71
C PHE A 68 2.57 1.07 -4.36
N ILE A 69 2.53 -0.02 -5.15
CA ILE A 69 3.37 -1.20 -4.95
C ILE A 69 4.85 -0.82 -5.01
N ASP A 70 5.30 -0.08 -6.02
CA ASP A 70 6.68 0.38 -6.12
C ASP A 70 7.09 1.20 -4.88
N TYR A 71 6.24 2.15 -4.48
CA TYR A 71 6.50 3.00 -3.32
C TYR A 71 6.61 2.21 -2.01
N ILE A 72 5.82 1.16 -1.79
CA ILE A 72 5.92 0.35 -0.57
C ILE A 72 7.02 -0.73 -0.68
N THR A 73 7.40 -1.15 -1.88
CA THR A 73 8.43 -2.18 -2.13
C THR A 73 9.85 -1.65 -2.33
N ILE A 74 10.06 -0.32 -2.48
CA ILE A 74 11.39 0.29 -2.71
C ILE A 74 12.49 -0.04 -1.68
N ASN A 75 12.15 -0.59 -0.50
CA ASN A 75 13.15 -1.08 0.48
C ASN A 75 13.33 -2.62 0.50
N VAL A 76 12.73 -3.33 -0.45
CA VAL A 76 12.84 -4.80 -0.62
C VAL A 76 13.79 -5.12 -1.78
N SER A 77 14.71 -4.20 -2.11
CA SER A 77 15.60 -4.30 -3.27
C SER A 77 16.48 -5.56 -3.32
N GLU A 78 16.55 -6.38 -2.26
CA GLU A 78 17.32 -7.62 -2.25
C GLU A 78 16.47 -8.90 -2.29
N PHE A 79 15.14 -8.86 -2.07
CA PHE A 79 14.34 -10.09 -1.94
C PHE A 79 13.54 -10.49 -3.19
N PHE A 80 13.15 -9.52 -4.04
CA PHE A 80 12.32 -9.81 -5.24
C PHE A 80 13.01 -9.53 -6.59
N ARG A 81 14.30 -9.16 -6.60
CA ARG A 81 15.04 -8.97 -7.86
C ARG A 81 15.35 -10.27 -8.62
N ASN A 82 15.10 -11.44 -8.05
CA ASN A 82 15.11 -12.71 -8.78
C ASN A 82 13.76 -13.05 -9.44
N LYS A 83 13.17 -12.10 -10.19
CA LYS A 83 12.13 -12.43 -11.19
C LYS A 83 12.72 -12.82 -12.55
N GLU A 84 14.04 -12.89 -12.70
CA GLU A 84 14.72 -13.49 -13.86
C GLU A 84 14.82 -15.03 -13.72
N ARG A 85 13.69 -15.69 -13.47
CA ARG A 85 13.56 -17.14 -13.57
C ARG A 85 12.48 -17.45 -14.62
N TRP A 86 12.98 -17.67 -15.85
CA TRP A 86 12.40 -18.47 -16.92
C TRP A 86 11.22 -17.89 -17.71
N GLN A 87 11.50 -16.90 -18.57
CA GLN A 87 11.04 -17.03 -19.96
C GLN A 87 12.21 -17.60 -20.76
N THR A 88 12.20 -18.92 -20.95
CA THR A 88 12.83 -19.57 -22.09
C THR A 88 11.71 -20.01 -23.02
#